data_AF-G1XCQ4-F1
#
_entry.id   AF-G1XCQ4-F1
#
_cell.length_a   1.000
_cell.length_b   1.000
_cell.length_c   1.000
_cell.angle_alpha   90.00
_cell.angle_beta   90.00
_cell.angle_gamma   90.00
#
_symmetry.space_group_name_H-M   'P 1'
#
loop_
_entity.id
_entity.type
_entity.pdbx_description
1 polymer ?
#
loop_
_entity_poly.entity_id
_entity_poly.type
_entity_poly.pdbx_seq_one_letter_code
_entity_poly.pdbx_strand_id
1 'polypeptide(L)'
;MQPGTLDLLQFGIDPDTTSTIVDTSSIDTHGFGEGYILRKHNSYDETDRGTEECRNDWKTYVGPVRVWGNRSDTVGNLMSLGMPMAIPESTDSRVTQSIAGAKQLQSKILLELLETDLDCGKQLVEQWQEMVSTTITHSKNFNNLDEYLEFRILDTGCGFSGGVILFGMGIRLTDEEHKIAREVVIAVWRALALLNDYFSFNKEYREFLESDDTTLVNAVWLYTQWENLDIETAKEVVRKKALEFEQKFLKDRQEFLKTHAHRNTRLAKYIEGWYYAMSANLWWNLDCPRYHSAPPNPEPTDPSVKEIEEKLGNTSIGQNVADQDLATSSTSDKAASHQKNELETPAAAASPSLSKATNETAEASNEVLDTKLLLEPYEYLISMPSKGVREAFVDALNLWFSIPEPHLTKIKDIGKKLHTASILGITERSDWVKLRDALERY
;
A
#
# COMPACT_ATOMS: atom_id res chain seq x y z
N MET A 1 -0.70 -15.06 36.02
CA MET A 1 -0.91 -14.09 34.93
C MET A 1 -1.64 -14.80 33.82
N GLN A 2 -2.62 -14.17 33.19
CA GLN A 2 -3.17 -14.71 31.95
C GLN A 2 -2.17 -14.46 30.80
N PRO A 3 -2.16 -15.29 29.75
CA PRO A 3 -1.43 -14.96 28.52
C PRO A 3 -1.87 -13.58 28.00
N GLY A 4 -0.93 -12.71 27.66
CA GLY A 4 -1.19 -11.37 27.12
C GLY A 4 -1.03 -10.20 28.10
N THR A 5 -1.26 -10.37 29.41
CA THR A 5 -1.07 -9.30 30.41
C THR A 5 0.40 -9.16 30.83
N LEU A 6 1.19 -8.50 29.97
CA LEU A 6 2.45 -7.87 30.38
C LEU A 6 2.13 -6.62 31.19
N ASP A 7 2.86 -6.41 32.28
CA ASP A 7 2.81 -5.14 33.02
C ASP A 7 3.49 -4.05 32.19
N LEU A 8 2.70 -3.33 31.40
CA LEU A 8 3.19 -2.26 30.50
C LEU A 8 3.62 -1.00 31.27
N LEU A 9 3.14 -0.82 32.51
CA LEU A 9 3.48 0.32 33.36
C LEU A 9 4.97 0.32 33.72
N GLN A 10 5.58 -0.86 33.87
CA GLN A 10 7.04 -1.01 34.10
C GLN A 10 7.90 -0.43 32.95
N PHE A 11 7.31 -0.21 31.77
CA PHE A 11 7.96 0.37 30.59
C PHE A 11 7.53 1.82 30.32
N GLY A 12 6.68 2.42 31.17
CA GLY A 12 6.10 3.75 30.94
C GLY A 12 5.02 3.79 29.87
N ILE A 13 4.29 2.69 29.69
CA ILE A 13 3.19 2.56 28.72
C ILE A 13 1.92 2.28 29.52
N ASP A 14 0.98 3.23 29.51
CA ASP A 14 -0.31 3.13 30.21
C ASP A 14 -1.47 3.35 29.21
N PRO A 15 -2.00 2.27 28.61
CA PRO A 15 -3.12 2.35 27.67
C PRO A 15 -4.46 2.74 28.32
N ASP A 16 -4.60 2.62 29.65
CA ASP A 16 -5.84 3.00 30.35
C ASP A 16 -6.08 4.52 30.39
N THR A 17 -5.04 5.31 30.12
CA THR A 17 -5.15 6.78 29.97
C THR A 17 -6.04 7.22 28.81
N THR A 18 -6.12 6.42 27.74
CA THR A 18 -6.69 6.78 26.44
C THR A 18 -7.78 5.81 25.95
N SER A 19 -7.88 4.63 26.56
CA SER A 19 -8.81 3.57 26.12
C SER A 19 -9.28 2.67 27.25
N THR A 20 -10.26 1.82 26.97
CA THR A 20 -10.73 0.75 27.86
C THR A 20 -10.64 -0.63 27.18
N ILE A 21 -10.50 -1.70 27.97
CA ILE A 21 -10.53 -3.08 27.47
C ILE A 21 -11.96 -3.45 27.04
N VAL A 22 -12.08 -4.13 25.91
CA VAL A 22 -13.34 -4.70 25.42
C VAL A 22 -13.40 -6.18 25.78
N ASP A 23 -14.53 -6.66 26.29
CA ASP A 23 -14.77 -8.09 26.50
C ASP A 23 -15.07 -8.79 25.18
N THR A 24 -14.21 -9.74 24.81
CA THR A 24 -14.32 -10.53 23.57
C THR A 24 -14.67 -12.00 23.84
N SER A 25 -14.97 -12.37 25.09
CA SER A 25 -15.08 -13.77 25.53
C SER A 25 -16.27 -14.56 24.97
N SER A 26 -17.25 -13.86 24.39
CA SER A 26 -18.50 -14.43 23.87
C SER A 26 -18.51 -14.72 22.37
N ILE A 27 -17.41 -14.42 21.65
CA ILE A 27 -17.35 -14.46 20.17
C ILE A 27 -16.38 -15.54 19.69
N ASP A 28 -16.81 -16.30 18.68
CA ASP A 28 -15.92 -17.22 17.96
C ASP A 28 -15.02 -16.42 17.02
N THR A 29 -13.71 -16.42 17.32
CA THR A 29 -12.68 -15.78 16.49
C THR A 29 -12.11 -16.71 15.43
N HIS A 30 -12.67 -17.92 15.24
CA HIS A 30 -12.11 -18.99 14.40
C HIS A 30 -10.67 -19.38 14.78
N GLY A 31 -10.32 -19.20 16.05
CA GLY A 31 -9.00 -19.46 16.63
C GLY A 31 -7.98 -18.32 16.47
N PHE A 32 -8.35 -17.20 15.86
CA PHE A 32 -7.50 -16.00 15.79
C PHE A 32 -7.49 -15.22 17.11
N GLY A 33 -6.45 -14.41 17.32
CA GLY A 33 -6.36 -13.48 18.45
C GLY A 33 -6.01 -14.12 19.80
N GLU A 34 -5.50 -15.36 19.82
CA GLU A 34 -5.15 -16.02 21.07
C GLU A 34 -3.97 -15.30 21.76
N GLY A 35 -4.22 -14.68 22.92
CA GLY A 35 -3.24 -13.86 23.65
C GLY A 35 -3.29 -12.35 23.32
N TYR A 36 -4.24 -11.92 22.50
CA TYR A 36 -4.51 -10.50 22.23
C TYR A 36 -5.59 -9.95 23.16
N ILE A 37 -5.46 -8.66 23.50
CA ILE A 37 -6.44 -7.89 24.26
C ILE A 37 -6.97 -6.82 23.33
N LEU A 38 -8.28 -6.80 23.10
CA LEU A 38 -8.95 -5.72 22.39
C LEU A 38 -9.14 -4.51 23.31
N ARG A 39 -8.93 -3.32 22.75
CA ARG A 39 -9.23 -2.04 23.41
C ARG A 39 -10.09 -1.16 22.51
N LYS A 40 -10.81 -0.23 23.11
CA LYS A 40 -11.56 0.83 22.43
C LYS A 40 -11.14 2.18 23.00
N HIS A 41 -10.75 3.11 22.12
CA HIS A 41 -10.38 4.48 22.48
C HIS A 41 -11.55 5.20 23.14
N ASN A 42 -11.27 6.01 24.17
CA ASN A 42 -12.30 6.68 24.95
C ASN A 42 -13.04 7.75 24.12
N SER A 43 -12.33 8.45 23.22
CA SER A 43 -12.92 9.42 22.27
C SER A 43 -13.40 8.78 20.96
N TYR A 44 -14.00 7.59 20.98
CA TYR A 44 -14.41 6.90 19.75
C TYR A 44 -15.44 7.70 18.91
N ASP A 45 -16.27 8.54 19.55
CA ASP A 45 -17.24 9.42 18.86
C ASP A 45 -16.56 10.40 17.89
N GLU A 46 -15.34 10.85 18.18
CA GLU A 46 -14.54 11.71 17.29
C GLU A 46 -14.12 10.95 16.02
N THR A 47 -13.78 9.66 16.17
CA THR A 47 -13.42 8.78 15.06
C THR A 47 -14.60 8.54 14.12
N ASP A 48 -15.80 8.33 14.67
CA ASP A 48 -17.02 8.17 13.88
C ASP A 48 -17.46 9.47 13.22
N ARG A 49 -17.29 10.62 13.89
CA ARG A 49 -17.49 11.94 13.29
C ARG A 49 -16.57 12.16 12.09
N GLY A 50 -15.25 12.00 12.25
CA GLY A 50 -14.29 12.16 11.15
C GLY A 50 -14.55 11.18 9.98
N THR A 51 -15.01 9.97 10.29
CA THR A 51 -15.42 9.00 9.26
C THR A 51 -16.64 9.46 8.45
N GLU A 52 -17.66 10.03 9.11
CA GLU A 52 -18.84 10.55 8.41
C GLU A 52 -18.55 11.87 7.68
N GLU A 53 -17.69 12.73 8.22
CA GLU A 53 -17.17 13.92 7.52
C GLU A 53 -16.45 13.53 6.22
N CYS A 54 -15.53 12.57 6.26
CA CYS A 54 -14.85 12.03 5.08
C CYS A 54 -15.84 11.41 4.05
N ARG A 55 -16.88 10.70 4.52
CA ARG A 55 -17.94 10.16 3.64
C ARG A 55 -18.76 11.27 2.98
N ASN A 56 -19.01 12.39 3.67
CA ASN A 56 -19.75 13.52 3.12
C ASN A 56 -18.91 14.36 2.16
N ASP A 57 -17.61 14.53 2.43
CA ASP A 57 -16.65 15.09 1.48
C ASP A 57 -16.57 14.23 0.21
N TRP A 58 -16.53 12.90 0.32
CA TRP A 58 -16.56 12.00 -0.84
C TRP A 58 -17.85 12.18 -1.67
N LYS A 59 -19.02 12.21 -1.04
CA LYS A 59 -20.31 12.48 -1.70
C LYS A 59 -20.31 13.82 -2.44
N THR A 60 -19.66 14.83 -1.87
CA THR A 60 -19.64 16.20 -2.40
C THR A 60 -18.63 16.38 -3.54
N TYR A 61 -17.46 15.74 -3.45
CA TYR A 61 -16.33 16.02 -4.34
C TYR A 61 -16.06 14.92 -5.37
N VAL A 62 -16.37 13.66 -5.06
CA VAL A 62 -16.02 12.50 -5.91
C VAL A 62 -17.25 11.86 -6.53
N GLY A 63 -18.29 11.60 -5.74
CA GLY A 63 -19.53 10.98 -6.20
C GLY A 63 -20.17 10.06 -5.15
N PRO A 64 -21.17 9.23 -5.53
CA PRO A 64 -21.87 8.38 -4.58
C PRO A 64 -20.92 7.39 -3.90
N VAL A 65 -21.11 7.20 -2.59
CA VAL A 65 -20.37 6.20 -1.81
C VAL A 65 -20.96 4.82 -2.11
N ARG A 66 -20.21 4.00 -2.87
CA ARG A 66 -20.64 2.67 -3.33
C ARG A 66 -20.24 1.53 -2.38
N VAL A 67 -19.33 1.76 -1.44
CA VAL A 67 -18.78 0.70 -0.55
C VAL A 67 -18.74 1.13 0.91
N TRP A 68 -18.70 0.15 1.81
CA TRP A 68 -18.45 0.38 3.23
C TRP A 68 -16.97 0.65 3.50
N GLY A 69 -16.72 1.60 4.40
CA GLY A 69 -15.38 1.99 4.86
C GLY A 69 -14.94 1.18 6.08
N ASN A 70 -14.37 1.87 7.06
CA ASN A 70 -13.83 1.39 8.34
C ASN A 70 -14.83 1.40 9.51
N ARG A 71 -16.01 2.01 9.36
CA ARG A 71 -17.06 2.04 10.39
C ARG A 71 -17.98 0.82 10.29
N SER A 72 -18.26 0.21 11.44
CA SER A 72 -19.41 -0.66 11.67
C SER A 72 -20.20 -0.16 12.88
N ASP A 73 -21.53 -0.25 12.82
CA ASP A 73 -22.39 0.06 13.96
C ASP A 73 -22.48 -1.11 14.97
N THR A 74 -22.06 -2.32 14.59
CA THR A 74 -22.06 -3.51 15.46
C THR A 74 -20.76 -3.68 16.23
N VAL A 75 -19.62 -3.70 15.50
CA VAL A 75 -18.27 -3.88 16.08
C VAL A 75 -17.54 -2.57 16.38
N GLY A 76 -18.04 -1.43 15.89
CA GLY A 76 -17.43 -0.11 16.05
C GLY A 76 -16.47 0.29 14.92
N ASN A 77 -15.80 1.42 15.11
CA ASN A 77 -14.85 1.97 14.15
C ASN A 77 -13.46 1.33 14.27
N LEU A 78 -12.94 0.77 13.18
CA LEU A 78 -11.62 0.11 13.16
C LEU A 78 -10.50 1.00 13.72
N MET A 79 -10.53 2.31 13.46
CA MET A 79 -9.48 3.23 13.94
C MET A 79 -9.56 3.44 15.45
N SER A 80 -10.78 3.53 16.01
CA SER A 80 -11.01 3.67 17.46
C SER A 80 -10.60 2.41 18.24
N LEU A 81 -10.58 1.25 17.58
CA LEU A 81 -10.14 -0.01 18.16
C LEU A 81 -8.63 -0.21 17.98
N GLY A 82 -8.11 0.09 16.78
CA GLY A 82 -6.73 -0.21 16.38
C GLY A 82 -5.70 0.81 16.82
N MET A 83 -6.13 2.01 17.23
CA MET A 83 -5.25 3.06 17.75
C MET A 83 -5.68 3.51 19.15
N PRO A 84 -5.75 2.60 20.14
CA PRO A 84 -6.26 2.90 21.47
C PRO A 84 -5.32 3.77 22.31
N MET A 85 -4.09 4.03 21.83
CA MET A 85 -3.09 4.90 22.46
C MET A 85 -2.89 6.23 21.71
N ALA A 86 -3.77 6.57 20.76
CA ALA A 86 -3.74 7.85 20.08
C ALA A 86 -3.93 9.01 21.08
N ILE A 87 -3.34 10.16 20.80
CA ILE A 87 -3.56 11.39 21.55
C ILE A 87 -4.90 11.98 21.10
N PRO A 88 -5.85 12.27 22.02
CA PRO A 88 -7.07 12.98 21.67
C PRO A 88 -6.76 14.35 21.07
N GLU A 89 -7.34 14.66 19.93
CA GLU A 89 -7.08 15.91 19.20
C GLU A 89 -7.78 17.10 19.86
N SER A 90 -7.19 18.30 19.79
CA SER A 90 -7.66 19.47 20.53
C SER A 90 -7.91 20.74 19.69
N THR A 91 -8.32 20.59 18.42
CA THR A 91 -8.69 21.76 17.60
C THR A 91 -9.76 21.49 16.53
N ASP A 92 -10.53 22.53 16.22
CA ASP A 92 -11.58 22.63 15.19
C ASP A 92 -11.02 23.37 13.97
N SER A 93 -10.97 22.73 12.79
CA SER A 93 -10.64 23.39 11.52
C SER A 93 -11.51 22.88 10.37
N ARG A 94 -11.76 23.75 9.38
CA ARG A 94 -12.66 23.49 8.23
C ARG A 94 -12.06 24.09 6.96
N VAL A 95 -12.06 23.35 5.86
CA VAL A 95 -11.53 23.80 4.55
C VAL A 95 -12.45 23.38 3.38
N THR A 96 -12.51 24.18 2.31
CA THR A 96 -13.42 24.01 1.15
C THR A 96 -12.76 24.29 -0.22
N GLN A 97 -12.98 23.38 -1.21
CA GLN A 97 -13.16 23.53 -2.68
C GLN A 97 -12.24 24.45 -3.53
N SER A 98 -11.74 24.11 -4.74
CA SER A 98 -11.76 22.89 -5.61
C SER A 98 -10.50 22.92 -6.53
N ILE A 99 -10.00 21.86 -7.19
CA ILE A 99 -10.55 21.07 -8.33
C ILE A 99 -10.11 19.59 -8.23
N ALA A 100 -10.88 18.68 -8.85
CA ALA A 100 -10.71 17.22 -8.90
C ALA A 100 -10.79 16.54 -7.53
N GLY A 101 -11.98 16.06 -7.17
CA GLY A 101 -12.33 15.76 -5.77
C GLY A 101 -11.44 14.80 -5.00
N ALA A 102 -10.88 13.77 -5.66
CA ALA A 102 -9.93 12.87 -5.00
C ALA A 102 -8.63 13.60 -4.61
N LYS A 103 -8.11 14.47 -5.50
CA LYS A 103 -6.96 15.33 -5.22
C LYS A 103 -7.29 16.39 -4.17
N GLN A 104 -8.49 16.97 -4.23
CA GLN A 104 -8.95 17.93 -3.21
C GLN A 104 -9.00 17.29 -1.81
N LEU A 105 -9.54 16.07 -1.69
CA LEU A 105 -9.59 15.34 -0.43
C LEU A 105 -8.17 14.98 0.06
N GLN A 106 -7.30 14.51 -0.83
CA GLN A 106 -5.88 14.29 -0.52
C GLN A 106 -5.17 15.57 -0.05
N SER A 107 -5.43 16.72 -0.69
CA SER A 107 -4.85 18.01 -0.30
C SER A 107 -5.38 18.51 1.03
N LYS A 108 -6.67 18.32 1.33
CA LYS A 108 -7.26 18.65 2.63
C LYS A 108 -6.58 17.84 3.75
N ILE A 109 -6.52 16.51 3.59
CA ILE A 109 -5.84 15.60 4.53
C ILE A 109 -4.36 16.00 4.70
N LEU A 110 -3.67 16.30 3.60
CA LEU A 110 -2.26 16.74 3.63
C LEU A 110 -2.07 18.03 4.45
N LEU A 111 -2.95 19.01 4.29
CA LEU A 111 -2.88 20.26 5.04
C LEU A 111 -3.18 20.02 6.53
N GLU A 112 -4.26 19.30 6.85
CA GLU A 112 -4.66 18.98 8.23
C GLU A 112 -3.56 18.20 8.99
N LEU A 113 -2.92 17.22 8.34
CA LEU A 113 -1.78 16.48 8.91
C LEU A 113 -0.58 17.38 9.21
N LEU A 114 -0.24 18.30 8.29
CA LEU A 114 0.92 19.20 8.43
C LEU A 114 0.66 20.38 9.36
N GLU A 115 -0.60 20.79 9.53
CA GLU A 115 -1.04 21.78 10.52
C GLU A 115 -1.04 21.20 11.94
N THR A 116 -1.42 19.93 12.09
CA THR A 116 -1.47 19.23 13.39
C THR A 116 -0.08 18.84 13.91
N ASP A 117 0.74 18.19 13.08
CA ASP A 117 2.16 17.96 13.37
C ASP A 117 2.98 17.99 12.07
N LEU A 118 3.70 19.09 11.87
CA LEU A 118 4.50 19.33 10.67
C LEU A 118 5.59 18.28 10.43
N ASP A 119 6.13 17.64 11.47
CA ASP A 119 7.27 16.73 11.35
C ASP A 119 6.85 15.26 11.30
N CYS A 120 5.83 14.85 12.07
CA CYS A 120 5.19 13.54 11.91
C CYS A 120 4.40 13.48 10.59
N GLY A 121 3.70 14.56 10.23
CA GLY A 121 2.91 14.67 9.00
C GLY A 121 3.75 14.48 7.74
N LYS A 122 4.96 15.06 7.67
CA LYS A 122 5.90 14.81 6.55
C LYS A 122 6.25 13.34 6.40
N GLN A 123 6.60 12.66 7.49
CA GLN A 123 6.98 11.23 7.45
C GLN A 123 5.80 10.35 7.00
N LEU A 124 4.58 10.64 7.46
CA LEU A 124 3.37 9.94 7.01
C LEU A 124 3.08 10.17 5.51
N VAL A 125 3.30 11.40 5.02
CA VAL A 125 3.09 11.76 3.61
C VAL A 125 4.12 11.09 2.70
N GLU A 126 5.36 10.96 3.12
CA GLU A 126 6.40 10.21 2.39
C GLU A 126 6.02 8.72 2.26
N GLN A 127 5.57 8.09 3.35
CA GLN A 127 5.08 6.69 3.33
C GLN A 127 3.82 6.51 2.47
N TRP A 128 2.91 7.49 2.46
CA TRP A 128 1.72 7.45 1.60
C TRP A 128 2.10 7.50 0.11
N GLN A 129 3.08 8.34 -0.26
CA GLN A 129 3.59 8.41 -1.64
C GLN A 129 4.25 7.10 -2.07
N GLU A 130 5.03 6.46 -1.20
CA GLU A 130 5.66 5.17 -1.46
C GLU A 130 4.61 4.08 -1.75
N MET A 131 3.60 3.94 -0.88
CA MET A 131 2.48 3.00 -1.05
C MET A 131 1.78 3.20 -2.41
N VAL A 132 1.35 4.43 -2.72
CA VAL A 132 0.64 4.73 -3.99
C VAL A 132 1.50 4.40 -5.21
N SER A 133 2.82 4.66 -5.17
CA SER A 133 3.72 4.34 -6.28
C SER A 133 3.95 2.83 -6.47
N THR A 134 3.90 2.07 -5.39
CA THR A 134 4.22 0.64 -5.36
C THR A 134 3.08 -0.20 -5.94
N THR A 135 1.84 0.05 -5.50
CA THR A 135 0.63 -0.68 -5.96
C THR A 135 0.38 -0.55 -7.46
N ILE A 136 0.82 0.53 -8.10
CA ILE A 136 0.61 0.78 -9.54
C ILE A 136 1.59 0.01 -10.43
N THR A 137 2.77 -0.37 -9.92
CA THR A 137 3.91 -0.79 -10.76
C THR A 137 4.28 -2.27 -10.68
N HIS A 138 3.71 -3.03 -9.74
CA HIS A 138 4.11 -4.42 -9.51
C HIS A 138 3.40 -5.44 -10.42
N SER A 139 4.14 -6.48 -10.80
CA SER A 139 3.59 -7.70 -11.40
C SER A 139 2.63 -8.37 -10.43
N LYS A 140 1.46 -8.80 -10.91
CA LYS A 140 0.45 -9.57 -10.15
C LYS A 140 0.67 -11.09 -10.20
N ASN A 141 1.80 -11.54 -10.75
CA ASN A 141 2.18 -12.95 -10.81
C ASN A 141 3.19 -13.26 -9.71
N PHE A 142 2.89 -14.26 -8.87
CA PHE A 142 3.68 -14.66 -7.71
C PHE A 142 3.84 -16.19 -7.74
N ASN A 143 5.03 -16.70 -7.39
CA ASN A 143 5.34 -18.13 -7.46
C ASN A 143 5.15 -18.86 -6.13
N ASN A 144 5.06 -18.12 -5.01
CA ASN A 144 4.92 -18.65 -3.66
C ASN A 144 4.43 -17.56 -2.68
N LEU A 145 4.12 -18.00 -1.45
CA LEU A 145 3.62 -17.13 -0.38
C LEU A 145 4.59 -16.01 0.02
N ASP A 146 5.90 -16.25 0.10
CA ASP A 146 6.86 -15.21 0.53
C ASP A 146 6.97 -14.09 -0.51
N GLU A 147 7.04 -14.43 -1.81
CA GLU A 147 7.02 -13.45 -2.90
C GLU A 147 5.73 -12.62 -2.91
N TYR A 148 4.58 -13.28 -2.70
CA TYR A 148 3.30 -12.60 -2.54
C TYR A 148 3.28 -11.66 -1.33
N LEU A 149 3.80 -12.10 -0.18
CA LEU A 149 3.76 -11.33 1.06
C LEU A 149 4.63 -10.08 1.02
N GLU A 150 5.79 -10.10 0.36
CA GLU A 150 6.62 -8.89 0.21
C GLU A 150 5.88 -7.80 -0.60
N PHE A 151 5.07 -8.18 -1.60
CA PHE A 151 4.14 -7.26 -2.26
C PHE A 151 2.95 -6.88 -1.34
N ARG A 152 2.26 -7.88 -0.78
CA ARG A 152 0.94 -7.71 -0.15
C ARG A 152 0.97 -6.87 1.12
N ILE A 153 2.08 -6.84 1.86
CA ILE A 153 2.25 -5.95 3.04
C ILE A 153 2.44 -4.47 2.66
N LEU A 154 2.82 -4.18 1.41
CA LEU A 154 2.87 -2.82 0.87
C LEU A 154 1.50 -2.43 0.29
N ASP A 155 0.88 -3.36 -0.45
CA ASP A 155 -0.43 -3.20 -1.09
C ASP A 155 -1.58 -3.03 -0.08
N THR A 156 -1.59 -3.78 1.02
CA THR A 156 -2.54 -3.58 2.14
C THR A 156 -2.23 -2.32 2.97
N GLY A 157 -1.16 -1.60 2.65
CA GLY A 157 -0.81 -0.34 3.29
C GLY A 157 -0.25 -0.46 4.70
N CYS A 158 0.30 -1.61 5.12
CA CYS A 158 0.82 -1.77 6.48
C CYS A 158 1.90 -0.73 6.84
N GLY A 159 2.75 -0.35 5.88
CA GLY A 159 3.72 0.74 6.07
C GLY A 159 3.06 2.07 6.44
N PHE A 160 2.08 2.49 5.64
CA PHE A 160 1.27 3.70 5.88
C PHE A 160 0.51 3.61 7.21
N SER A 161 -0.11 2.47 7.54
CA SER A 161 -0.76 2.26 8.84
C SER A 161 0.22 2.43 10.01
N GLY A 162 1.48 2.00 9.85
CA GLY A 162 2.55 2.27 10.80
C GLY A 162 2.82 3.76 11.00
N GLY A 163 2.86 4.53 9.91
CA GLY A 163 2.92 5.99 9.96
C GLY A 163 1.74 6.63 10.69
N VAL A 164 0.51 6.15 10.46
CA VAL A 164 -0.68 6.68 11.17
C VAL A 164 -0.66 6.32 12.66
N ILE A 165 -0.20 5.12 13.03
CA ILE A 165 0.03 4.74 14.44
C ILE A 165 1.05 5.69 15.10
N LEU A 166 2.15 5.98 14.40
CA LEU A 166 3.21 6.89 14.88
C LEU A 166 2.69 8.33 15.04
N PHE A 167 2.02 8.86 14.01
CA PHE A 167 1.40 10.17 14.01
C PHE A 167 0.38 10.31 15.15
N GLY A 168 -0.54 9.36 15.28
CA GLY A 168 -1.57 9.37 16.33
C GLY A 168 -0.98 9.34 17.75
N MET A 169 0.20 8.74 17.95
CA MET A 169 0.90 8.76 19.25
C MET A 169 1.85 9.96 19.43
N GLY A 170 2.01 10.84 18.44
CA GLY A 170 3.03 11.91 18.45
C GLY A 170 4.47 11.36 18.53
N ILE A 171 4.73 10.18 17.95
CA ILE A 171 6.02 9.50 18.02
C ILE A 171 6.73 9.57 16.67
N ARG A 172 8.00 9.95 16.70
CA ARG A 172 8.92 9.85 15.57
C ARG A 172 10.01 8.82 15.83
N LEU A 173 10.29 8.02 14.82
CA LEU A 173 11.39 7.06 14.78
C LEU A 173 12.47 7.51 13.78
N THR A 174 13.74 7.22 14.07
CA THR A 174 14.86 7.31 13.12
C THR A 174 14.84 6.13 12.14
N ASP A 175 15.64 6.18 11.08
CA ASP A 175 15.76 5.08 10.11
C ASP A 175 16.28 3.79 10.77
N GLU A 176 17.21 3.91 11.73
CA GLU A 176 17.69 2.79 12.54
C GLU A 176 16.59 2.24 13.48
N GLU A 177 15.79 3.10 14.11
CA GLU A 177 14.64 2.67 14.91
C GLU A 177 13.58 1.97 14.04
N HIS A 178 13.35 2.44 12.81
CA HIS A 178 12.47 1.76 11.83
C HIS A 178 13.01 0.39 11.41
N LYS A 179 14.32 0.24 11.17
CA LYS A 179 14.94 -1.06 10.85
C LYS A 179 14.78 -2.06 11.99
N ILE A 180 15.02 -1.64 13.23
CA ILE A 180 14.81 -2.47 14.42
C ILE A 180 13.33 -2.81 14.60
N ALA A 181 12.42 -1.85 14.40
CA ALA A 181 10.98 -2.11 14.44
C ALA A 181 10.58 -3.17 13.39
N ARG A 182 11.13 -3.08 12.18
CA ARG A 182 10.78 -3.92 11.03
C ARG A 182 10.98 -5.41 11.31
N GLU A 183 12.05 -5.77 12.02
CA GLU A 183 12.35 -7.16 12.41
C GLU A 183 11.25 -7.78 13.29
N VAL A 184 10.55 -6.96 14.08
CA VAL A 184 9.44 -7.38 14.94
C VAL A 184 8.11 -7.29 14.19
N VAL A 185 7.81 -6.13 13.57
CA VAL A 185 6.46 -5.86 13.01
C VAL A 185 6.19 -6.56 11.69
N ILE A 186 7.21 -7.08 10.98
CA ILE A 186 7.02 -7.88 9.75
C ILE A 186 6.06 -9.06 9.97
N ALA A 187 6.10 -9.70 11.15
CA ALA A 187 5.24 -10.83 11.47
C ALA A 187 3.75 -10.40 11.51
N VAL A 188 3.42 -9.33 12.24
CA VAL A 188 2.03 -8.83 12.30
C VAL A 188 1.56 -8.23 10.97
N TRP A 189 2.43 -7.63 10.15
CA TRP A 189 2.03 -7.17 8.81
C TRP A 189 1.64 -8.36 7.91
N ARG A 190 2.43 -9.45 7.94
CA ARG A 190 2.11 -10.68 7.21
C ARG A 190 0.84 -11.36 7.76
N ALA A 191 0.63 -11.34 9.08
CA ALA A 191 -0.62 -11.83 9.68
C ALA A 191 -1.84 -11.02 9.21
N LEU A 192 -1.77 -9.68 9.29
CA LEU A 192 -2.84 -8.77 8.86
C LEU A 192 -3.17 -8.91 7.37
N ALA A 193 -2.17 -9.05 6.51
CA ALA A 193 -2.35 -9.29 5.08
C ALA A 193 -3.16 -10.57 4.81
N LEU A 194 -2.77 -11.70 5.42
CA LEU A 194 -3.46 -12.98 5.25
C LEU A 194 -4.83 -13.02 5.96
N LEU A 195 -4.98 -12.30 7.07
CA LEU A 195 -6.26 -12.13 7.75
C LEU A 195 -7.24 -11.36 6.86
N ASN A 196 -6.76 -10.30 6.20
CA ASN A 196 -7.55 -9.55 5.23
C ASN A 196 -8.01 -10.48 4.10
N ASP A 197 -7.06 -11.17 3.45
CA ASP A 197 -7.34 -12.11 2.36
C ASP A 197 -8.37 -13.17 2.75
N TYR A 198 -8.26 -13.76 3.94
CA TYR A 198 -9.17 -14.80 4.44
C TYR A 198 -10.61 -14.30 4.58
N PHE A 199 -10.82 -13.12 5.18
CA PHE A 199 -12.16 -12.55 5.39
C PHE A 199 -12.73 -11.87 4.13
N SER A 200 -11.88 -11.28 3.30
CA SER A 200 -12.32 -10.60 2.07
C SER A 200 -12.56 -11.55 0.90
N PHE A 201 -11.98 -12.76 0.90
CA PHE A 201 -12.01 -13.69 -0.23
C PHE A 201 -13.39 -13.90 -0.83
N ASN A 202 -14.43 -14.16 -0.01
CA ASN A 202 -15.78 -14.43 -0.52
C ASN A 202 -16.39 -13.23 -1.28
N LYS A 203 -15.97 -12.00 -0.94
CA LYS A 203 -16.36 -10.77 -1.65
C LYS A 203 -15.53 -10.60 -2.91
N GLU A 204 -14.21 -10.63 -2.78
CA GLU A 204 -13.26 -10.40 -3.88
C GLU A 204 -13.37 -11.46 -4.97
N TYR A 205 -13.66 -12.71 -4.60
CA TYR A 205 -13.90 -13.80 -5.56
C TYR A 205 -15.21 -13.61 -6.35
N ARG A 206 -16.25 -13.02 -5.75
CA ARG A 206 -17.47 -12.63 -6.49
C ARG A 206 -17.17 -11.50 -7.48
N GLU A 207 -16.49 -10.46 -7.02
CA GLU A 207 -16.08 -9.33 -7.87
C GLU A 207 -15.16 -9.80 -9.02
N PHE A 208 -14.29 -10.77 -8.77
CA PHE A 208 -13.45 -11.42 -9.77
C PHE A 208 -14.27 -12.20 -10.83
N LEU A 209 -15.26 -13.00 -10.41
CA LEU A 209 -16.16 -13.72 -11.33
C LEU A 209 -17.03 -12.79 -12.20
N GLU A 210 -17.24 -11.55 -11.77
CA GLU A 210 -17.97 -10.50 -12.50
C GLU A 210 -17.06 -9.62 -13.37
N SER A 211 -15.74 -9.88 -13.38
CA SER A 211 -14.72 -9.07 -14.05
C SER A 211 -14.07 -9.77 -15.25
N ASP A 212 -13.39 -8.99 -16.09
CA ASP A 212 -12.51 -9.50 -17.16
C ASP A 212 -11.08 -9.83 -16.66
N ASP A 213 -10.80 -9.75 -15.35
CA ASP A 213 -9.47 -10.04 -14.81
C ASP A 213 -9.15 -11.55 -14.90
N THR A 214 -7.90 -11.87 -15.23
CA THR A 214 -7.44 -13.27 -15.37
C THR A 214 -6.83 -13.85 -14.10
N THR A 215 -6.65 -13.04 -13.05
CA THR A 215 -6.09 -13.47 -11.76
C THR A 215 -6.62 -12.62 -10.61
N LEU A 216 -6.82 -13.26 -9.44
CA LEU A 216 -7.23 -12.59 -8.20
C LEU A 216 -6.03 -12.46 -7.25
N VAL A 217 -5.77 -11.25 -6.78
CA VAL A 217 -4.66 -10.91 -5.87
C VAL A 217 -5.04 -11.20 -4.41
N ASN A 218 -5.22 -12.48 -4.08
CA ASN A 218 -5.61 -12.96 -2.75
C ASN A 218 -4.92 -14.30 -2.46
N ALA A 219 -4.31 -14.47 -1.29
CA ALA A 219 -3.57 -15.70 -0.94
C ALA A 219 -4.41 -16.98 -1.09
N VAL A 220 -5.71 -16.94 -0.79
CA VAL A 220 -6.60 -18.11 -0.93
C VAL A 220 -6.66 -18.55 -2.39
N TRP A 221 -6.88 -17.60 -3.31
CA TRP A 221 -6.87 -17.90 -4.75
C TRP A 221 -5.52 -18.43 -5.20
N LEU A 222 -4.43 -17.75 -4.80
CA LEU A 222 -3.08 -18.14 -5.19
C LEU A 222 -2.72 -19.57 -4.72
N TYR A 223 -3.16 -19.99 -3.52
CA TYR A 223 -2.99 -21.36 -3.06
C TYR A 223 -3.73 -22.41 -3.91
N THR A 224 -4.89 -22.08 -4.49
CA THR A 224 -5.54 -22.97 -5.46
C THR A 224 -4.70 -23.15 -6.72
N GLN A 225 -3.91 -22.15 -7.11
CA GLN A 225 -3.05 -22.19 -8.31
C GLN A 225 -1.68 -22.84 -8.02
N TRP A 226 -1.06 -22.55 -6.88
CA TRP A 226 0.26 -23.09 -6.51
C TRP A 226 0.24 -24.57 -6.13
N GLU A 227 -0.80 -25.00 -5.41
CA GLU A 227 -0.87 -26.35 -4.82
C GLU A 227 -2.06 -27.18 -5.33
N ASN A 228 -2.83 -26.66 -6.29
CA ASN A 228 -4.03 -27.33 -6.86
C ASN A 228 -5.04 -27.75 -5.77
N LEU A 229 -5.24 -26.87 -4.79
CA LEU A 229 -6.18 -27.06 -3.68
C LEU A 229 -7.58 -26.58 -4.05
N ASP A 230 -8.61 -27.18 -3.44
CA ASP A 230 -9.93 -26.57 -3.42
C ASP A 230 -9.96 -25.32 -2.52
N ILE A 231 -10.99 -24.49 -2.68
CA ILE A 231 -11.13 -23.21 -1.98
C ILE A 231 -11.13 -23.37 -0.46
N GLU A 232 -11.82 -24.37 0.10
CA GLU A 232 -11.95 -24.50 1.55
C GLU A 232 -10.64 -25.01 2.17
N THR A 233 -9.96 -25.94 1.50
CA THR A 233 -8.59 -26.35 1.89
C THR A 233 -7.61 -25.17 1.79
N ALA A 234 -7.68 -24.35 0.73
CA ALA A 234 -6.83 -23.17 0.58
C ALA A 234 -7.10 -22.12 1.68
N LYS A 235 -8.37 -21.87 2.03
CA LYS A 235 -8.74 -20.99 3.15
C LYS A 235 -8.18 -21.49 4.48
N GLU A 236 -8.22 -22.79 4.74
CA GLU A 236 -7.65 -23.38 5.95
C GLU A 236 -6.11 -23.29 5.99
N VAL A 237 -5.42 -23.38 4.84
CA VAL A 237 -3.97 -23.13 4.74
C VAL A 237 -3.64 -21.67 5.06
N VAL A 238 -4.36 -20.72 4.46
CA VAL A 238 -4.19 -19.27 4.73
C VAL A 238 -4.48 -18.96 6.20
N ARG A 239 -5.53 -19.54 6.78
CA ARG A 239 -5.88 -19.39 8.20
C ARG A 239 -4.73 -19.83 9.11
N LYS A 240 -4.17 -21.02 8.86
CA LYS A 240 -2.99 -21.53 9.61
C LYS A 240 -1.77 -20.62 9.46
N LYS A 241 -1.49 -20.12 8.26
CA LYS A 241 -0.34 -19.22 8.02
C LYS A 241 -0.49 -17.88 8.72
N ALA A 242 -1.70 -17.30 8.72
CA ALA A 242 -2.00 -16.10 9.49
C ALA A 242 -1.78 -16.32 11.01
N LEU A 243 -2.23 -17.46 11.56
CA LEU A 243 -2.01 -17.83 12.97
C LEU A 243 -0.52 -18.05 13.31
N GLU A 244 0.25 -18.68 12.42
CA GLU A 244 1.71 -18.83 12.60
C GLU A 244 2.41 -17.48 12.74
N PHE A 245 2.05 -16.50 11.89
CA PHE A 245 2.59 -15.14 11.96
C PHE A 245 2.09 -14.35 13.17
N GLU A 246 0.82 -14.50 13.54
CA GLU A 246 0.20 -13.89 14.72
C GLU A 246 0.95 -14.30 16.00
N GLN A 247 1.19 -15.61 16.19
CA GLN A 247 1.87 -16.14 17.36
C GLN A 247 3.38 -15.83 17.35
N LYS A 248 4.00 -15.76 16.16
CA LYS A 248 5.37 -15.25 16.02
C LYS A 248 5.47 -13.80 16.51
N PHE A 249 4.56 -12.92 16.09
CA PHE A 249 4.57 -11.52 16.56
C PHE A 249 4.42 -11.41 18.08
N LEU A 250 3.51 -12.17 18.71
CA LEU A 250 3.37 -12.16 20.18
C LEU A 250 4.68 -12.51 20.89
N LYS A 251 5.39 -13.53 20.39
CA LYS A 251 6.69 -13.96 20.93
C LYS A 251 7.76 -12.88 20.74
N ASP A 252 7.88 -12.34 19.52
CA ASP A 252 8.89 -11.33 19.19
C ASP A 252 8.65 -10.03 19.97
N ARG A 253 7.39 -9.58 20.09
CA ARG A 253 6.96 -8.48 20.95
C ARG A 253 7.37 -8.71 22.41
N GLN A 254 7.05 -9.89 22.96
CA GLN A 254 7.35 -10.19 24.35
C GLN A 254 8.86 -10.16 24.62
N GLU A 255 9.67 -10.67 23.69
CA GLU A 255 11.13 -10.62 23.81
C GLU A 255 11.66 -9.19 23.65
N PHE A 256 11.15 -8.43 22.67
CA PHE A 256 11.51 -7.02 22.47
C PHE A 256 11.24 -6.18 23.72
N LEU A 257 10.06 -6.32 24.33
CA LEU A 257 9.70 -5.56 25.54
C LEU A 257 10.68 -5.85 26.69
N LYS A 258 11.02 -7.12 26.94
CA LYS A 258 11.96 -7.51 28.00
C LYS A 258 13.38 -6.97 27.77
N THR A 259 13.82 -6.91 26.52
CA THR A 259 15.24 -6.67 26.17
C THR A 259 15.53 -5.20 25.81
N HIS A 260 14.57 -4.49 25.21
CA HIS A 260 14.79 -3.17 24.61
C HIS A 260 13.89 -2.05 25.16
N ALA A 261 12.71 -2.33 25.72
CA ALA A 261 11.76 -1.27 26.08
C ALA A 261 12.30 -0.25 27.09
N HIS A 262 13.06 -0.68 28.11
CA HIS A 262 13.71 0.23 29.07
C HIS A 262 14.74 1.18 28.44
N ARG A 263 15.23 0.88 27.24
CA ARG A 263 16.18 1.74 26.50
C ARG A 263 15.49 2.64 25.48
N ASN A 264 14.30 2.24 25.01
CA ASN A 264 13.56 3.00 24.00
C ASN A 264 12.03 2.81 24.16
N THR A 265 11.43 3.57 25.08
CA THR A 265 9.98 3.58 25.32
C THR A 265 9.17 3.97 24.09
N ARG A 266 9.70 4.81 23.19
CA ARG A 266 9.00 5.22 21.96
C ARG A 266 8.81 4.04 21.00
N LEU A 267 9.89 3.30 20.77
CA LEU A 267 9.88 2.11 19.91
C LEU A 267 9.05 0.98 20.54
N ALA A 268 9.07 0.84 21.88
CA ALA A 268 8.16 -0.06 22.58
C ALA A 268 6.68 0.33 22.37
N LYS A 269 6.31 1.61 22.53
CA LYS A 269 4.95 2.11 22.24
C LYS A 269 4.52 1.84 20.80
N TYR A 270 5.42 1.96 19.82
CA TYR A 270 5.11 1.63 18.43
C TYR A 270 4.79 0.14 18.22
N ILE A 271 5.56 -0.76 18.84
CA ILE A 271 5.29 -2.21 18.80
C ILE A 271 3.99 -2.56 19.55
N GLU A 272 3.69 -1.89 20.66
CA GLU A 272 2.39 -2.01 21.35
C GLU A 272 1.22 -1.50 20.50
N GLY A 273 1.43 -0.44 19.70
CA GLY A 273 0.43 0.04 18.75
C GLY A 273 0.03 -1.06 17.75
N TRP A 274 1.00 -1.81 17.23
CA TRP A 274 0.75 -2.94 16.35
C TRP A 274 0.06 -4.14 17.01
N TYR A 275 0.30 -4.38 18.30
CA TYR A 275 -0.44 -5.40 19.07
C TYR A 275 -1.94 -5.09 19.13
N TYR A 276 -2.30 -3.83 19.40
CA TYR A 276 -3.70 -3.43 19.39
C TYR A 276 -4.29 -3.37 17.97
N ALA A 277 -3.53 -2.90 16.98
CA ALA A 277 -3.96 -2.90 15.57
C ALA A 277 -4.33 -4.31 15.06
N MET A 278 -3.58 -5.35 15.47
CA MET A 278 -3.92 -6.75 15.16
C MET A 278 -5.26 -7.17 15.77
N SER A 279 -5.43 -6.96 17.08
CA SER A 279 -6.66 -7.34 17.80
C SER A 279 -7.91 -6.63 17.25
N ALA A 280 -7.75 -5.35 16.88
CA ALA A 280 -8.80 -4.53 16.30
C ALA A 280 -9.15 -4.95 14.88
N ASN A 281 -8.15 -5.24 14.03
CA ASN A 281 -8.41 -5.69 12.67
C ASN A 281 -9.15 -7.03 12.67
N LEU A 282 -8.74 -7.98 13.52
CA LEU A 282 -9.45 -9.23 13.71
C LEU A 282 -10.91 -9.00 14.12
N TRP A 283 -11.13 -8.28 15.23
CA TRP A 283 -12.48 -8.01 15.75
C TRP A 283 -13.37 -7.35 14.71
N TRP A 284 -12.82 -6.39 13.97
CA TRP A 284 -13.53 -5.69 12.93
C TRP A 284 -13.88 -6.58 11.75
N ASN A 285 -12.95 -7.42 11.27
CA ASN A 285 -13.19 -8.32 10.14
C ASN A 285 -14.29 -9.36 10.40
N LEU A 286 -14.57 -9.71 11.67
CA LEU A 286 -15.58 -10.72 12.03
C LEU A 286 -17.02 -10.30 11.67
N ASP A 287 -17.35 -9.01 11.75
CA ASP A 287 -18.72 -8.50 11.52
C ASP A 287 -18.75 -7.08 10.90
N CYS A 288 -17.74 -6.70 10.11
CA CYS A 288 -17.81 -5.43 9.38
C CYS A 288 -18.77 -5.51 8.16
N PRO A 289 -19.59 -4.47 7.94
CA PRO A 289 -20.44 -4.37 6.75
C PRO A 289 -19.68 -4.45 5.41
N ARG A 290 -18.37 -4.19 5.41
CA ARG A 290 -17.51 -4.27 4.21
C ARG A 290 -17.38 -5.69 3.65
N TYR A 291 -17.46 -6.72 4.50
CA TYR A 291 -17.34 -8.11 4.07
C TYR A 291 -18.65 -8.89 4.22
N HIS A 292 -19.51 -8.51 5.18
CA HIS A 292 -20.72 -9.27 5.54
C HIS A 292 -22.05 -8.61 5.14
N SER A 293 -22.04 -7.41 4.56
CA SER A 293 -23.26 -6.70 4.15
C SER A 293 -23.23 -6.27 2.68
N ALA A 294 -24.43 -6.11 2.12
CA ALA A 294 -24.61 -5.44 0.83
C ALA A 294 -24.09 -3.99 0.88
N PRO A 295 -23.63 -3.42 -0.25
CA PRO A 295 -23.19 -2.03 -0.32
C PRO A 295 -24.30 -1.05 0.12
N PRO A 296 -23.95 0.12 0.69
CA PRO A 296 -24.92 1.06 1.28
C PRO A 296 -25.93 1.66 0.30
N ASN A 297 -25.71 1.49 -1.01
CA ASN A 297 -26.70 1.65 -2.06
C ASN A 297 -26.60 0.41 -2.97
N PRO A 298 -27.52 -0.56 -2.92
CA PRO A 298 -27.66 -1.50 -4.04
C PRO A 298 -28.04 -0.71 -5.29
N GLU A 299 -27.50 -1.08 -6.46
CA GLU A 299 -28.01 -0.53 -7.71
C GLU A 299 -29.50 -0.92 -7.87
N PRO A 300 -30.34 -0.09 -8.50
CA PRO A 300 -31.70 -0.50 -8.84
C PRO A 300 -31.60 -1.70 -9.78
N THR A 301 -31.93 -2.89 -9.26
CA THR A 301 -31.62 -4.16 -9.91
C THR A 301 -32.29 -4.26 -11.28
N ASP A 302 -31.48 -4.55 -12.30
CA ASP A 302 -31.97 -5.01 -13.58
C ASP A 302 -32.80 -6.30 -13.35
N PRO A 303 -34.04 -6.40 -13.88
CA PRO A 303 -34.91 -7.55 -13.66
C PRO A 303 -34.30 -8.92 -14.02
N SER A 304 -33.26 -8.95 -14.86
CA SER A 304 -32.56 -10.16 -15.31
C SER A 304 -31.90 -10.98 -14.20
N VAL A 305 -31.53 -10.39 -13.05
CA VAL A 305 -30.83 -11.11 -11.97
C VAL A 305 -31.70 -12.20 -11.33
N LYS A 306 -33.02 -11.97 -11.21
CA LYS A 306 -33.95 -12.95 -10.63
C LYS A 306 -34.10 -14.24 -11.46
N GLU A 307 -33.93 -14.17 -12.79
CA GLU A 307 -33.96 -15.36 -13.65
C GLU A 307 -32.71 -16.24 -13.51
N ILE A 308 -31.63 -15.74 -12.92
CA ILE A 308 -30.39 -16.50 -12.71
C ILE A 308 -30.49 -17.31 -11.40
N GLU A 309 -31.00 -16.71 -10.33
CA GLU A 309 -31.24 -17.40 -9.05
C GLU A 309 -32.21 -18.59 -9.20
N GLU A 310 -33.28 -18.45 -9.99
CA GLU A 310 -34.21 -19.57 -10.27
C GLU A 310 -33.58 -20.71 -11.09
N LYS A 311 -32.55 -20.45 -11.91
CA LYS A 311 -31.88 -21.48 -12.72
C LYS A 311 -30.85 -22.30 -11.95
N LEU A 312 -30.21 -21.71 -10.94
CA LEU A 312 -29.22 -22.41 -10.10
C LEU A 312 -29.84 -23.38 -9.09
N GLY A 313 -31.12 -23.22 -8.74
CA GLY A 313 -31.82 -24.11 -7.79
C GLY A 313 -32.21 -25.50 -8.31
N ASN A 314 -32.14 -25.75 -9.62
CA ASN A 314 -32.77 -26.94 -10.25
C ASN A 314 -31.79 -28.03 -10.78
N THR A 315 -30.48 -27.91 -10.53
CA THR A 315 -29.50 -28.92 -11.02
C THR A 315 -29.19 -29.97 -9.96
N SER A 316 -30.13 -30.90 -9.75
CA SER A 316 -29.91 -32.11 -8.95
C SER A 316 -28.93 -33.05 -9.65
N ILE A 317 -27.78 -33.35 -9.03
CA ILE A 317 -26.81 -34.30 -9.57
C ILE A 317 -27.38 -35.73 -9.48
N GLY A 318 -27.69 -36.32 -10.64
CA GLY A 318 -28.09 -37.72 -10.79
C GLY A 318 -27.01 -38.53 -11.52
N GLN A 319 -26.66 -39.69 -10.96
CA GLN A 319 -25.66 -40.62 -11.52
C GLN A 319 -26.15 -41.27 -12.83
N ASN A 320 -25.23 -41.59 -13.78
CA ASN A 320 -25.03 -42.96 -14.32
C ASN A 320 -23.96 -43.07 -15.43
N VAL A 321 -22.81 -43.69 -15.08
CA VAL A 321 -22.27 -44.95 -15.62
C VAL A 321 -22.18 -45.23 -17.15
N ALA A 322 -20.93 -45.44 -17.59
CA ALA A 322 -20.38 -46.40 -18.59
C ALA A 322 -20.37 -46.18 -20.13
N ASP A 323 -19.16 -46.40 -20.67
CA ASP A 323 -18.73 -47.15 -21.87
C ASP A 323 -19.40 -46.94 -23.24
N GLN A 324 -18.60 -46.59 -24.26
CA GLN A 324 -17.89 -47.58 -25.11
C GLN A 324 -17.00 -46.94 -26.21
N ASP A 325 -15.78 -47.48 -26.34
CA ASP A 325 -15.05 -47.88 -27.57
C ASP A 325 -14.94 -46.99 -28.84
N LEU A 326 -13.97 -47.10 -29.76
CA LEU A 326 -12.57 -47.57 -29.88
C LEU A 326 -12.29 -47.67 -31.41
N ALA A 327 -11.36 -46.89 -31.97
CA ALA A 327 -10.70 -47.12 -33.29
C ALA A 327 -9.56 -46.09 -33.50
N THR A 328 -8.25 -46.36 -33.36
CA THR A 328 -7.29 -47.20 -34.13
C THR A 328 -6.89 -46.71 -35.52
N SER A 329 -5.66 -46.16 -35.66
CA SER A 329 -4.70 -46.30 -36.79
C SER A 329 -3.48 -45.37 -36.52
N SER A 330 -2.24 -45.78 -36.18
CA SER A 330 -1.14 -46.28 -37.07
C SER A 330 -0.95 -45.49 -38.38
N THR A 331 0.21 -45.13 -38.96
CA THR A 331 1.70 -45.25 -38.72
C THR A 331 2.39 -44.44 -39.86
N SER A 332 3.68 -44.05 -39.92
CA SER A 332 4.89 -44.11 -39.07
C SER A 332 6.03 -43.26 -39.70
N ASP A 333 7.01 -42.81 -38.90
CA ASP A 333 8.42 -42.45 -39.23
C ASP A 333 8.82 -41.68 -40.51
N LYS A 334 9.57 -40.57 -40.32
CA LYS A 334 10.99 -40.47 -40.77
C LYS A 334 11.74 -39.25 -40.18
N ALA A 335 13.07 -39.36 -40.14
CA ALA A 335 13.96 -38.52 -39.32
C ALA A 335 14.86 -37.55 -40.11
N ALA A 336 15.26 -36.46 -39.45
CA ALA A 336 16.46 -35.63 -39.66
C ALA A 336 16.54 -34.59 -38.51
N SER A 337 17.66 -34.05 -38.06
CA SER A 337 19.08 -34.45 -38.09
C SER A 337 19.82 -33.66 -36.99
N HIS A 338 20.91 -34.18 -36.41
CA HIS A 338 21.68 -33.45 -35.40
C HIS A 338 22.51 -32.32 -36.00
N GLN A 339 22.58 -31.18 -35.31
CA GLN A 339 23.81 -30.42 -35.17
C GLN A 339 23.88 -29.81 -33.75
N LYS A 340 24.99 -30.07 -33.07
CA LYS A 340 25.36 -29.42 -31.80
C LYS A 340 25.98 -28.05 -32.09
N ASN A 341 25.94 -27.14 -31.12
CA ASN A 341 27.14 -26.37 -30.77
C ASN A 341 27.15 -26.10 -29.27
N GLU A 342 28.35 -26.07 -28.71
CA GLU A 342 28.60 -26.21 -27.28
C GLU A 342 28.69 -24.85 -26.55
N LEU A 343 28.46 -24.92 -25.24
CA LEU A 343 28.46 -23.78 -24.32
C LEU A 343 29.82 -23.74 -23.60
N GLU A 344 30.61 -22.68 -23.77
CA GLU A 344 31.79 -22.41 -22.94
C GLU A 344 31.83 -20.96 -22.42
N THR A 345 31.60 -20.82 -21.12
CA THR A 345 32.16 -19.76 -20.27
C THR A 345 33.66 -20.03 -20.05
N PRO A 346 34.54 -19.02 -19.81
CA PRO A 346 34.63 -18.50 -18.44
C PRO A 346 35.16 -17.06 -18.21
N ALA A 347 34.81 -16.55 -17.02
CA ALA A 347 35.65 -15.78 -16.06
C ALA A 347 36.23 -14.38 -16.38
N ALA A 348 35.71 -13.42 -15.62
CA ALA A 348 36.42 -12.56 -14.64
C ALA A 348 37.37 -11.41 -15.06
N ALA A 349 37.04 -10.24 -14.47
CA ALA A 349 37.91 -9.16 -13.97
C ALA A 349 38.79 -8.34 -14.94
N ALA A 350 38.50 -7.03 -15.02
CA ALA A 350 39.36 -5.97 -14.44
C ALA A 350 38.79 -4.55 -14.70
N SER A 351 38.84 -3.68 -13.69
CA SER A 351 38.66 -2.23 -13.86
C SER A 351 39.97 -1.58 -14.35
N PRO A 352 39.94 -0.64 -15.30
CA PRO A 352 41.13 0.16 -15.63
C PRO A 352 41.23 1.40 -14.73
N SER A 353 42.31 1.48 -13.97
CA SER A 353 42.66 2.64 -13.14
C SER A 353 43.31 3.77 -13.96
N LEU A 354 43.15 4.99 -13.47
CA LEU A 354 43.70 6.23 -14.01
C LEU A 354 45.25 6.18 -14.20
N SER A 355 45.76 6.54 -15.38
CA SER A 355 47.19 6.86 -15.53
C SER A 355 47.48 7.98 -16.55
N LYS A 356 48.15 9.01 -16.01
CA LYS A 356 49.02 10.07 -16.60
C LYS A 356 48.83 10.54 -18.05
N ALA A 357 48.71 11.86 -18.17
CA ALA A 357 48.75 12.63 -19.40
C ALA A 357 50.12 12.60 -20.11
N THR A 358 50.07 12.74 -21.44
CA THR A 358 51.14 13.28 -22.29
C THR A 358 50.55 14.43 -23.10
N ASN A 359 51.21 15.59 -23.05
CA ASN A 359 50.82 16.76 -23.81
C ASN A 359 51.19 16.58 -25.29
N GLU A 360 50.20 16.56 -26.18
CA GLU A 360 50.41 16.94 -27.58
C GLU A 360 49.39 18.01 -27.96
N THR A 361 49.90 19.16 -28.40
CA THR A 361 49.12 20.31 -28.84
C THR A 361 48.55 20.03 -30.23
N ALA A 362 47.28 19.63 -30.31
CA ALA A 362 46.51 19.60 -31.54
C ALA A 362 45.61 20.85 -31.61
N GLU A 363 45.58 21.50 -32.77
CA GLU A 363 44.87 22.76 -32.97
C GLU A 363 43.35 22.57 -32.84
N ALA A 364 42.70 23.44 -32.07
CA ALA A 364 41.25 23.37 -31.87
C ALA A 364 40.52 23.81 -33.15
N SER A 365 40.21 22.84 -34.01
CA SER A 365 39.16 23.00 -35.01
C SER A 365 37.84 23.29 -34.28
N ASN A 366 37.23 24.45 -34.57
CA ASN A 366 35.87 24.77 -34.16
C ASN A 366 34.88 23.87 -34.92
N GLU A 367 34.82 22.58 -34.57
CA GLU A 367 33.65 21.78 -34.86
C GLU A 367 32.48 22.38 -34.09
N VAL A 368 31.46 22.81 -34.83
CA VAL A 368 30.18 23.23 -34.25
C VAL A 368 29.55 21.95 -33.68
N LEU A 369 29.72 21.75 -32.37
CA LEU A 369 29.03 20.72 -31.61
C LEU A 369 27.54 20.72 -32.01
N ASP A 370 27.08 19.59 -32.54
CA ASP A 370 25.69 19.45 -32.99
C ASP A 370 24.77 19.78 -31.81
N THR A 371 23.91 20.79 -32.00
CA THR A 371 22.94 21.24 -31.00
C THR A 371 22.07 20.08 -30.52
N LYS A 372 21.87 19.04 -31.35
CA LYS A 372 21.17 17.81 -30.97
C LYS A 372 21.90 17.04 -29.85
N LEU A 373 23.21 16.82 -29.99
CA LEU A 373 24.03 16.14 -28.97
C LEU A 373 24.10 16.94 -27.65
N LEU A 374 23.98 18.28 -27.72
CA LEU A 374 23.92 19.16 -26.54
C LEU A 374 22.56 19.12 -25.82
N LEU A 375 21.47 18.86 -26.54
CA LEU A 375 20.11 18.80 -25.98
C LEU A 375 19.66 17.39 -25.57
N GLU A 376 20.28 16.33 -26.08
CA GLU A 376 19.96 14.94 -25.69
C GLU A 376 19.91 14.69 -24.17
N PRO A 377 20.86 15.20 -23.33
CA PRO A 377 20.76 15.06 -21.88
C PRO A 377 19.56 15.81 -21.27
N TYR A 378 19.17 16.95 -21.84
CA TYR A 378 18.05 17.77 -21.39
C TYR A 378 16.71 17.12 -21.71
N GLU A 379 16.55 16.64 -22.95
CA GLU A 379 15.36 15.90 -23.40
C GLU A 379 15.20 14.58 -22.62
N TYR A 380 16.31 13.86 -22.39
CA TYR A 380 16.32 12.68 -21.53
C TYR A 380 15.75 12.99 -20.14
N LEU A 381 16.26 14.01 -19.45
CA LEU A 381 15.77 14.41 -18.12
C LEU A 381 14.31 14.90 -18.14
N ILE A 382 13.84 15.53 -19.23
CA ILE A 382 12.43 15.94 -19.40
C ILE A 382 11.50 14.74 -19.62
N SER A 383 11.99 13.70 -20.30
CA SER A 383 11.26 12.45 -20.57
C SER A 383 11.15 11.53 -19.35
N MET A 384 12.03 11.66 -18.35
CA MET A 384 11.95 10.87 -17.14
C MET A 384 10.66 11.18 -16.35
N PRO A 385 10.00 10.17 -15.76
CA PRO A 385 8.81 10.38 -14.94
C PRO A 385 9.08 11.34 -13.78
N SER A 386 8.46 12.52 -13.80
CA SER A 386 8.54 13.46 -12.67
C SER A 386 7.49 13.11 -11.63
N LYS A 387 7.81 13.30 -10.34
CA LYS A 387 6.87 13.06 -9.22
C LYS A 387 5.69 14.05 -9.14
N GLY A 388 5.55 15.00 -10.07
CA GLY A 388 4.44 15.96 -10.14
C GLY A 388 4.35 16.98 -8.99
N VAL A 389 5.28 16.96 -8.02
CA VAL A 389 5.19 17.74 -6.77
C VAL A 389 5.22 19.24 -7.01
N ARG A 390 6.01 19.72 -7.99
CA ARG A 390 6.10 21.17 -8.28
C ARG A 390 4.86 21.66 -9.02
N GLU A 391 4.33 20.82 -9.89
CA GLU A 391 3.10 21.06 -10.63
C GLU A 391 1.93 21.13 -9.65
N ALA A 392 1.85 20.20 -8.70
CA ALA A 392 0.90 20.21 -7.58
C ALA A 392 1.08 21.42 -6.64
N PHE A 393 2.32 21.86 -6.38
CA PHE A 393 2.61 23.06 -5.59
C PHE A 393 2.22 24.35 -6.32
N VAL A 394 2.44 24.43 -7.63
CA VAL A 394 1.97 25.54 -8.48
C VAL A 394 0.43 25.55 -8.57
N ASP A 395 -0.20 24.38 -8.63
CA ASP A 395 -1.66 24.25 -8.52
C ASP A 395 -2.17 24.72 -7.14
N ALA A 396 -1.49 24.35 -6.05
CA ALA A 396 -1.82 24.83 -4.71
C ALA A 396 -1.63 26.35 -4.57
N LEU A 397 -0.56 26.94 -5.12
CA LEU A 397 -0.39 28.39 -5.14
C LEU A 397 -1.46 29.09 -5.99
N ASN A 398 -1.93 28.46 -7.07
CA ASN A 398 -2.95 29.04 -7.93
C ASN A 398 -4.32 29.16 -7.25
N LEU A 399 -4.56 28.44 -6.14
CA LEU A 399 -5.75 28.61 -5.30
C LEU A 399 -5.94 30.07 -4.85
N TRP A 400 -4.85 30.80 -4.57
CA TRP A 400 -4.90 32.22 -4.21
C TRP A 400 -4.85 33.16 -5.40
N PHE A 401 -4.07 32.82 -6.45
CA PHE A 401 -3.80 33.75 -7.55
C PHE A 401 -4.81 33.68 -8.72
N SER A 402 -5.61 32.61 -8.83
CA SER A 402 -6.67 32.46 -9.84
C SER A 402 -6.20 32.72 -11.29
N ILE A 403 -4.98 32.28 -11.61
CA ILE A 403 -4.34 32.47 -12.92
C ILE A 403 -5.03 31.55 -13.95
N PRO A 404 -5.44 32.07 -15.12
CA PRO A 404 -6.07 31.26 -16.17
C PRO A 404 -5.16 30.14 -16.69
N GLU A 405 -5.75 28.98 -17.01
CA GLU A 405 -5.03 27.74 -17.36
C GLU A 405 -3.90 27.88 -18.42
N PRO A 406 -4.04 28.69 -19.50
CA PRO A 406 -2.94 28.87 -20.45
C PRO A 406 -1.69 29.52 -19.85
N HIS A 407 -1.87 30.40 -18.85
CA HIS A 407 -0.78 31.05 -18.13
C HIS A 407 -0.24 30.15 -17.02
N LEU A 408 -1.11 29.39 -16.34
CA LEU A 408 -0.70 28.39 -15.35
C LEU A 408 0.16 27.28 -15.97
N THR A 409 -0.28 26.76 -17.12
CA THR A 409 0.49 25.80 -17.94
C THR A 409 1.87 26.35 -18.29
N LYS A 410 1.95 27.63 -18.68
CA LYS A 410 3.22 28.31 -18.98
C LYS A 410 4.12 28.47 -17.75
N ILE A 411 3.55 28.73 -16.57
CA ILE A 411 4.30 28.80 -15.30
C ILE A 411 4.85 27.41 -14.93
N LYS A 412 4.04 26.35 -15.05
CA LYS A 412 4.47 24.96 -14.84
C LYS A 412 5.59 24.55 -15.79
N ASP A 413 5.46 24.87 -17.08
CA ASP A 413 6.49 24.62 -18.10
C ASP A 413 7.81 25.36 -17.77
N ILE A 414 7.76 26.65 -17.46
CA ILE A 414 8.94 27.41 -17.00
C ILE A 414 9.56 26.77 -15.75
N GLY A 415 8.75 26.38 -14.76
CA GLY A 415 9.21 25.70 -13.56
C GLY A 415 9.92 24.36 -13.83
N LYS A 416 9.35 23.54 -14.74
CA LYS A 416 9.98 22.29 -15.20
C LYS A 416 11.32 22.56 -15.88
N LYS A 417 11.36 23.51 -16.83
CA LYS A 417 12.57 23.90 -17.58
C LYS A 417 13.69 24.41 -16.67
N LEU A 418 13.37 25.28 -15.71
CA LEU A 418 14.31 25.81 -14.72
C LEU A 418 14.87 24.70 -13.82
N HIS A 419 14.03 23.77 -13.38
CA HIS A 419 14.48 22.64 -12.55
C HIS A 419 15.41 21.68 -13.32
N THR A 420 15.07 21.32 -14.57
CA THR A 420 15.93 20.46 -15.40
C THR A 420 17.30 21.09 -15.65
N ALA A 421 17.34 22.40 -15.94
CA ALA A 421 18.61 23.12 -16.10
C ALA A 421 19.45 23.17 -14.81
N SER A 422 18.80 23.23 -13.65
CA SER A 422 19.46 23.13 -12.34
C SER A 422 20.07 21.74 -12.08
N ILE A 423 19.40 20.66 -12.50
CA ILE A 423 19.95 19.29 -12.45
C ILE A 423 21.19 19.16 -13.34
N LEU A 424 21.19 19.79 -14.52
CA LEU A 424 22.34 19.83 -15.43
C LEU A 424 23.52 20.68 -14.93
N GLY A 425 23.41 21.30 -13.73
CA GLY A 425 24.51 22.05 -13.11
C GLY A 425 24.78 23.41 -13.76
N ILE A 426 23.85 23.94 -14.56
CA ILE A 426 23.99 25.22 -15.28
C ILE A 426 23.88 26.39 -14.28
N THR A 427 25.00 26.67 -13.62
CA THR A 427 25.10 27.65 -12.52
C THR A 427 25.64 29.01 -12.97
N GLU A 428 26.29 29.10 -14.14
CA GLU A 428 26.77 30.37 -14.68
C GLU A 428 25.81 31.01 -15.70
N ARG A 429 25.72 32.35 -15.64
CA ARG A 429 24.85 33.18 -16.51
C ARG A 429 25.23 33.10 -18.00
N SER A 430 26.49 32.79 -18.28
CA SER A 430 27.07 32.55 -19.61
C SER A 430 26.45 31.35 -20.32
N ASP A 431 26.27 30.24 -19.60
CA ASP A 431 25.74 29.00 -20.16
C ASP A 431 24.22 29.01 -20.28
N TRP A 432 23.53 29.76 -19.41
CA TRP A 432 22.11 30.10 -19.58
C TRP A 432 21.81 30.82 -20.90
N VAL A 433 22.68 31.73 -21.34
CA VAL A 433 22.53 32.42 -22.64
C VAL A 433 22.68 31.42 -23.79
N LYS A 434 23.67 30.52 -23.74
CA LYS A 434 23.86 29.49 -24.77
C LYS A 434 22.67 28.53 -24.85
N LEU A 435 22.16 28.07 -23.70
CA LEU A 435 21.00 27.17 -23.66
C LEU A 435 19.74 27.85 -24.21
N ARG A 436 19.47 29.09 -23.80
CA ARG A 436 18.35 29.89 -24.35
C ARG A 436 18.49 30.06 -25.86
N ASP A 437 19.67 30.48 -26.33
CA ASP A 437 19.91 30.76 -27.75
C ASP A 437 19.89 29.48 -28.62
N ALA A 438 20.02 28.29 -28.00
CA ALA A 438 19.78 27.00 -28.65
C ALA A 438 18.29 26.63 -28.67
N LEU A 439 17.57 26.84 -27.56
CA LEU A 439 16.13 26.56 -27.43
C LEU A 439 15.24 27.54 -28.22
N GLU A 440 15.69 28.77 -28.49
CA GLU A 440 14.98 29.76 -29.31
C GLU A 440 15.19 29.58 -30.83
N ARG A 441 16.06 28.63 -31.25
CA ARG A 441 16.28 28.26 -32.66
C ARG A 441 15.53 27.00 -33.10
N TYR A 442 14.79 26.39 -32.16
CA TYR A 442 13.92 25.23 -32.34
C TYR A 442 12.45 25.66 -32.25
#